data_AF-A0A316G121-F1
#
_entry.id   AF-A0A316G121-F1
#
_cell.length_a   1.000
_cell.length_b   1.000
_cell.length_c   1.000
_cell.angle_alpha   90.00
_cell.angle_beta   90.00
_cell.angle_gamma   90.00
#
_symmetry.space_group_name_H-M   'P 1'
#
loop_
_entity.id
_entity.type
_entity.pdbx_description
1 polymer ?
#
loop_
_entity_poly.entity_id
_entity_poly.type
_entity_poly.pdbx_seq_one_letter_code
_entity_poly.pdbx_strand_id
1 'polypeptide(L)'
;MTAKWALIFASLSGFFTVVLGAFAAHGLKHRLDQYAKGIWETAVQYQMFHTLVLLVVGLLLSQAQFSAAQSLKVSAVSFLIGIIIFSGSLYTLALTNIKWLGAVTPLGGLAFLVGWAALLWFAIKAA
;
A
#
# COMPACT_ATOMS: atom_id res chain seq x y z
N MET A 1 2.49 -3.71 -14.94
CA MET A 1 1.21 -4.29 -14.49
C MET A 1 0.09 -3.95 -15.49
N THR A 2 -0.96 -4.77 -15.64
CA THR A 2 -2.15 -4.40 -16.44
C THR A 2 -3.27 -3.88 -15.53
N ALA A 3 -4.30 -3.23 -16.09
CA ALA A 3 -5.46 -2.75 -15.33
C ALA A 3 -6.11 -3.89 -14.52
N LYS A 4 -6.34 -5.05 -15.14
CA LYS A 4 -6.91 -6.24 -14.49
C LYS A 4 -6.14 -6.61 -13.22
N TRP A 5 -4.81 -6.72 -13.31
CA TRP A 5 -3.99 -7.10 -12.15
C TRP A 5 -3.96 -6.01 -11.08
N ALA A 6 -3.92 -4.73 -11.46
CA ALA A 6 -3.98 -3.62 -10.51
C ALA A 6 -5.28 -3.67 -9.68
N LEU A 7 -6.42 -3.88 -10.35
CA LEU A 7 -7.73 -3.99 -9.68
C LEU A 7 -7.79 -5.24 -8.78
N ILE A 8 -7.31 -6.40 -9.23
CA ILE A 8 -7.25 -7.61 -8.39
C ILE A 8 -6.44 -7.35 -7.12
N PHE A 9 -5.24 -6.78 -7.22
CA PHE A 9 -4.41 -6.53 -6.05
C PHE A 9 -4.99 -5.44 -5.14
N ALA A 10 -5.60 -4.39 -5.70
CA ALA A 10 -6.30 -3.39 -4.91
C ALA A 10 -7.49 -4.01 -4.13
N SER A 11 -8.31 -4.85 -4.78
CA SER A 11 -9.42 -5.53 -4.12
C SER A 11 -8.95 -6.48 -3.01
N LEU A 12 -7.90 -7.27 -3.27
CA LEU A 12 -7.30 -8.13 -2.24
C LEU A 12 -6.73 -7.32 -1.08
N SER A 13 -5.98 -6.25 -1.38
CA SER A 13 -5.40 -5.41 -0.34
C SER A 13 -6.48 -4.71 0.49
N GLY A 14 -7.56 -4.24 -0.14
CA GLY A 14 -8.69 -3.62 0.55
C GLY A 14 -9.44 -4.60 1.44
N PHE A 15 -9.65 -5.82 0.98
CA PHE A 15 -10.18 -6.91 1.81
C PHE A 15 -9.30 -7.10 3.06
N PHE A 16 -7.99 -7.22 2.91
CA PHE A 16 -7.08 -7.39 4.04
C PHE A 16 -6.99 -6.16 4.94
N THR A 17 -7.09 -4.94 4.41
CA THR A 17 -7.14 -3.72 5.23
C THR A 17 -8.32 -3.79 6.21
N VAL A 18 -9.50 -4.19 5.74
CA VAL A 18 -10.69 -4.33 6.59
C VAL A 18 -10.49 -5.43 7.64
N VAL A 19 -10.00 -6.60 7.22
CA VAL A 19 -9.72 -7.73 8.14
C VAL A 19 -8.72 -7.32 9.22
N LEU A 20 -7.57 -6.76 8.83
CA LEU A 20 -6.49 -6.40 9.75
C LEU A 20 -6.87 -5.21 10.65
N GLY A 21 -7.64 -4.25 10.14
CA GLY A 21 -8.19 -3.15 10.93
C GLY A 21 -9.18 -3.63 12.00
N ALA A 22 -10.15 -4.47 11.62
CA ALA A 22 -11.11 -5.04 12.56
C ALA A 22 -10.45 -5.97 13.60
N PHE A 23 -9.46 -6.76 13.16
CA PHE A 23 -8.72 -7.68 14.00
C PHE A 23 -7.87 -6.95 15.06
N ALA A 24 -7.30 -5.78 14.74
CA ALA A 24 -6.62 -4.93 15.72
C ALA A 24 -7.56 -4.50 16.86
N ALA A 25 -8.77 -4.05 16.51
CA ALA A 25 -9.73 -3.51 17.46
C ALA A 25 -10.34 -4.59 18.38
N HIS A 26 -10.53 -5.81 17.88
CA HIS A 26 -11.22 -6.88 18.60
C HIS A 26 -10.32 -8.05 19.00
N GLY A 27 -9.55 -8.61 18.05
CA GLY A 27 -8.78 -9.85 18.24
C GLY A 27 -7.41 -9.67 18.91
N LEU A 28 -6.82 -8.47 18.83
CA LEU A 28 -5.46 -8.18 19.32
C LEU A 28 -5.43 -7.24 20.54
N LYS A 29 -6.59 -6.84 21.07
CA LYS A 29 -6.72 -5.84 22.15
C LYS A 29 -5.88 -6.16 23.41
N HIS A 30 -5.67 -7.44 23.71
CA HIS A 30 -4.89 -7.91 24.86
C HIS A 30 -3.49 -8.44 24.50
N ARG A 31 -3.13 -8.44 23.21
CA ARG A 31 -1.82 -8.94 22.73
C ARG A 31 -0.85 -7.82 22.37
N LEU A 32 -1.36 -6.65 21.97
CA LEU A 32 -0.55 -5.50 21.62
C LEU A 32 -0.53 -4.51 22.78
N ASP A 33 0.67 -4.09 23.19
CA ASP A 33 0.82 -2.92 24.03
C ASP A 33 0.49 -1.64 23.24
N GLN A 34 0.49 -0.48 23.91
CA GLN A 34 0.14 0.80 23.27
C GLN A 34 1.08 1.15 22.11
N TYR A 35 2.37 0.80 22.22
CA TYR A 35 3.36 1.10 21.19
C TYR A 35 3.14 0.23 19.95
N ALA A 36 3.01 -1.09 20.13
CA ALA A 36 2.75 -2.04 19.05
C ALA A 36 1.39 -1.79 18.38
N LYS A 37 0.39 -1.34 19.16
CA LYS A 37 -0.90 -0.93 18.62
C LYS A 37 -0.77 0.28 17.69
N GLY A 38 -0.01 1.31 18.07
CA GLY A 38 0.25 2.46 17.20
C GLY A 38 0.99 2.08 15.91
N ILE A 39 1.92 1.13 15.98
CA ILE A 39 2.59 0.57 14.79
C ILE A 39 1.59 -0.13 13.88
N TRP A 40 0.72 -0.97 14.44
CA TRP A 40 -0.30 -1.69 13.67
C TRP A 40 -1.28 -0.72 12.99
N GLU A 41 -1.78 0.28 13.71
CA GLU A 41 -2.68 1.29 13.16
C GLU A 41 -2.04 2.07 12.02
N THR A 42 -0.76 2.42 12.15
CA THR A 42 0.02 3.04 11.07
C THR A 42 0.09 2.13 9.83
N ALA A 43 0.34 0.83 10.02
CA ALA A 43 0.38 -0.14 8.93
C ALA A 43 -0.97 -0.23 8.20
N VAL A 44 -2.08 -0.35 8.95
CA VAL A 44 -3.44 -0.38 8.39
C VAL A 44 -3.74 0.89 7.61
N GLN A 45 -3.42 2.05 8.18
CA GLN A 45 -3.70 3.35 7.57
C GLN A 45 -2.94 3.52 6.25
N TYR A 46 -1.63 3.22 6.22
CA TYR A 46 -0.85 3.31 5.00
C TYR A 46 -1.29 2.29 3.95
N GLN A 47 -1.62 1.05 4.34
CA GLN A 47 -2.20 0.07 3.43
C GLN A 47 -3.51 0.58 2.83
N MET A 48 -4.42 1.13 3.65
CA MET A 48 -5.71 1.63 3.20
C MET A 48 -5.57 2.71 2.14
N PHE A 49 -4.79 3.77 2.42
CA PHE A 49 -4.63 4.88 1.49
C PHE A 49 -4.02 4.41 0.16
N HIS A 50 -2.96 3.62 0.21
CA HIS A 50 -2.28 3.19 -1.01
C HIS A 50 -3.06 2.10 -1.76
N THR A 51 -3.94 1.36 -1.08
CA THR A 51 -4.92 0.48 -1.73
C THR A 51 -5.93 1.28 -2.54
N LEU A 52 -6.50 2.34 -1.97
CA LEU A 52 -7.46 3.19 -2.68
C LEU A 52 -6.80 3.87 -3.88
N VAL A 53 -5.56 4.33 -3.74
CA VAL A 53 -4.80 4.89 -4.85
C VAL A 53 -4.52 3.83 -5.91
N LEU A 54 -4.12 2.61 -5.52
CA LEU A 54 -3.90 1.51 -6.45
C LEU A 54 -5.17 1.15 -7.23
N LEU A 55 -6.33 1.19 -6.58
CA LEU A 55 -7.64 1.01 -7.22
C LEU A 55 -7.86 2.09 -8.30
N VAL A 56 -7.65 3.36 -7.94
CA VAL A 56 -7.77 4.50 -8.88
C VAL A 56 -6.80 4.35 -10.05
N VAL A 57 -5.54 4.00 -9.80
CA VAL A 57 -4.54 3.74 -10.85
C VAL A 57 -4.97 2.60 -11.76
N GLY A 58 -5.57 1.53 -11.21
CA GLY A 58 -6.14 0.43 -11.99
C GLY A 58 -7.28 0.88 -12.91
N LEU A 59 -8.15 1.77 -12.43
CA LEU A 59 -9.23 2.37 -13.23
C LEU A 59 -8.66 3.28 -14.33
N LEU A 60 -7.69 4.15 -14.02
CA LEU A 60 -7.02 5.00 -15.01
C LEU A 60 -6.31 4.18 -16.09
N LEU A 61 -5.65 3.07 -15.72
CA LEU A 61 -5.02 2.14 -16.66
C LEU A 61 -6.01 1.52 -17.65
N SER A 62 -7.29 1.39 -17.29
CA SER A 62 -8.31 0.84 -18.19
C SER A 62 -8.73 1.81 -19.30
N GLN A 63 -8.42 3.09 -19.13
CA GLN A 63 -8.83 4.17 -20.05
C GLN A 63 -7.63 4.82 -20.76
N ALA A 64 -6.41 4.58 -20.28
CA ALA A 64 -5.21 5.27 -20.78
C ALA A 64 -4.76 4.77 -22.17
N GLN A 65 -4.38 5.72 -23.02
CA GLN A 65 -3.67 5.46 -24.28
C GLN A 65 -2.24 4.92 -23.99
N PHE A 66 -1.68 4.16 -24.95
CA PHE A 66 -0.45 3.38 -24.76
C PHE A 66 0.76 4.18 -24.24
N SER A 67 0.92 5.44 -24.67
CA SER A 67 2.05 6.31 -24.30
C SER A 67 1.98 6.82 -22.85
N ALA A 68 0.78 7.09 -22.34
CA ALA A 68 0.56 7.55 -20.97
C ALA A 68 0.47 6.40 -19.95
N ALA A 69 0.24 5.16 -20.43
CA ALA A 69 0.09 3.99 -19.56
C ALA A 69 1.37 3.62 -18.79
N GLN A 70 2.57 3.96 -19.28
CA GLN A 70 3.81 3.49 -18.65
C GLN A 70 4.04 4.07 -17.25
N SER A 71 3.78 5.36 -17.04
CA SER A 71 3.90 5.99 -15.71
C SER A 71 2.87 5.44 -14.73
N LEU A 72 1.64 5.18 -15.18
CA LEU A 72 0.64 4.48 -14.36
C LEU A 72 1.07 3.06 -13.99
N LYS A 73 1.72 2.31 -14.90
CA LYS A 73 2.25 0.97 -14.59
C LYS A 73 3.33 1.02 -13.50
N VAL A 74 4.23 2.00 -13.57
CA VAL A 74 5.24 2.23 -12.53
C VAL A 74 4.55 2.56 -11.22
N SER A 75 3.63 3.52 -11.25
CA SER A 75 2.85 3.93 -10.08
C SER A 75 2.19 2.74 -9.37
N ALA A 76 1.50 1.90 -10.15
CA ALA A 76 0.77 0.76 -9.63
C ALA A 76 1.69 -0.30 -8.99
N VAL A 77 2.82 -0.61 -9.62
CA VAL A 77 3.81 -1.57 -9.08
C VAL A 77 4.45 -1.02 -7.82
N SER A 78 4.82 0.26 -7.82
CA SER A 78 5.41 0.95 -6.68
C SER A 78 4.49 0.98 -5.47
N PHE A 79 3.19 1.24 -5.65
CA PHE A 79 2.22 1.16 -4.55
C PHE A 79 2.04 -0.26 -4.02
N LEU A 80 1.99 -1.28 -4.89
CA LEU A 80 1.90 -2.67 -4.46
C LEU A 80 3.13 -3.09 -3.64
N ILE A 81 4.33 -2.77 -4.13
CA ILE A 81 5.59 -3.04 -3.41
C ILE A 81 5.60 -2.30 -2.08
N GLY A 82 5.21 -1.02 -2.07
CA GLY A 82 5.13 -0.23 -0.85
C GLY A 82 4.16 -0.82 0.16
N ILE A 83 2.98 -1.29 -0.26
CA ILE A 83 2.01 -1.95 0.63
C ILE A 83 2.65 -3.18 1.28
N ILE A 84 3.25 -4.06 0.48
CA ILE A 84 3.85 -5.31 0.97
C ILE A 84 5.01 -5.02 1.92
N ILE A 85 5.93 -4.13 1.53
CA ILE A 85 7.14 -3.87 2.31
C ILE A 85 6.84 -2.99 3.53
N PHE A 86 6.20 -1.83 3.35
CA PHE A 86 5.94 -0.88 4.43
C PHE A 86 4.92 -1.42 5.42
N SER A 87 3.75 -1.85 4.94
CA SER A 87 2.68 -2.26 5.85
C SER A 87 2.96 -3.66 6.39
N GLY A 88 3.43 -4.59 5.53
CA GLY A 88 3.80 -5.94 5.95
C GLY A 88 4.92 -5.97 7.01
N SER A 89 5.95 -5.14 6.88
CA SER A 89 7.01 -5.05 7.90
C SER A 89 6.47 -4.55 9.23
N LEU A 90 5.60 -3.54 9.23
CA LEU A 90 5.02 -2.97 10.45
C LEU A 90 4.02 -3.92 11.13
N TYR A 91 3.18 -4.65 10.39
CA TYR A 91 2.35 -5.71 10.98
C TYR A 91 3.20 -6.78 11.67
N THR A 92 4.27 -7.21 10.99
CA THR A 92 5.16 -8.24 11.53
C THR A 92 5.92 -7.71 12.75
N LEU A 93 6.40 -6.46 12.70
CA LEU A 93 7.04 -5.79 13.84
C LEU A 93 6.10 -5.68 15.03
N ALA A 94 4.84 -5.28 14.83
CA ALA A 94 3.86 -5.16 15.90
C ALA A 94 3.56 -6.51 16.59
N LEU A 95 3.58 -7.62 15.85
CA LEU A 95 3.28 -8.96 16.41
C LEU A 95 4.50 -9.64 17.03
N THR A 96 5.69 -9.45 16.45
CA THR A 96 6.89 -10.24 16.81
C THR A 96 7.94 -9.42 17.56
N ASN A 97 7.83 -8.09 17.55
CA ASN A 97 8.81 -7.16 18.13
C ASN A 97 10.23 -7.27 17.52
N ILE A 98 10.36 -7.83 16.31
CA ILE A 98 11.64 -7.94 15.58
C ILE A 98 12.02 -6.56 15.01
N LYS A 99 12.81 -5.80 15.78
CA LYS A 99 13.11 -4.39 15.53
C LYS A 99 13.79 -4.07 14.19
N TRP A 100 14.58 -5.00 13.63
CA TRP A 100 15.22 -4.79 12.32
C TRP A 100 14.21 -4.59 11.18
N LEU A 101 12.99 -5.12 11.32
CA LEU A 101 11.91 -4.89 10.34
C LEU A 101 11.54 -3.40 10.24
N GLY A 102 11.75 -2.62 11.29
CA GLY A 102 11.61 -1.17 11.26
C GLY A 102 12.60 -0.49 10.30
N ALA A 103 13.79 -1.07 10.08
CA ALA A 103 14.76 -0.56 9.11
C ALA A 103 14.40 -0.93 7.66
N VAL A 104 13.52 -1.91 7.46
CA VAL A 104 13.00 -2.30 6.13
C VAL A 104 11.84 -1.40 5.70
N THR A 105 11.03 -0.91 6.65
CA THR A 105 9.88 -0.04 6.40
C THR A 105 10.19 1.18 5.49
N PRO A 106 11.31 1.92 5.64
CA PRO A 106 11.66 3.02 4.75
C PRO A 106 11.75 2.66 3.28
N LEU A 107 12.15 1.42 2.94
CA LEU A 107 12.20 0.97 1.53
C LEU A 107 10.80 0.93 0.91
N GLY A 108 9.80 0.51 1.69
CA GLY A 108 8.40 0.59 1.26
C GLY A 108 7.90 2.03 1.16
N GLY A 109 8.36 2.91 2.04
CA GLY A 109 8.07 4.36 1.97
C GLY A 109 8.65 5.01 0.71
N LEU A 110 9.88 4.67 0.34
CA LEU A 110 10.49 5.09 -0.93
C LEU A 110 9.69 4.57 -2.13
N ALA A 111 9.22 3.32 -2.08
CA ALA A 111 8.34 2.80 -3.13
C ALA A 111 7.04 3.60 -3.23
N PHE A 112 6.40 3.97 -2.12
CA PHE A 112 5.25 4.87 -2.15
C PHE A 112 5.55 6.23 -2.78
N LEU A 113 6.68 6.85 -2.44
CA LEU A 113 7.11 8.12 -3.04
C LEU A 113 7.28 8.02 -4.56
N VAL A 114 7.93 6.95 -5.04
CA VAL A 114 8.05 6.67 -6.49
C VAL A 114 6.67 6.49 -7.12
N GLY A 115 5.75 5.81 -6.41
CA GLY A 115 4.37 5.60 -6.86
C GLY A 115 3.62 6.90 -7.10
N TRP A 116 3.72 7.83 -6.14
CA TRP A 116 3.13 9.16 -6.23
C TRP A 116 3.80 10.03 -7.30
N ALA A 117 5.13 10.03 -7.38
CA ALA A 117 5.85 10.79 -8.40
C ALA A 117 5.48 10.33 -9.83
N ALA A 118 5.32 9.02 -10.04
CA ALA A 118 4.89 8.48 -11.31
C ALA A 118 3.43 8.84 -11.65
N LEU A 119 2.55 8.88 -10.64
CA LEU A 119 1.16 9.33 -10.83
C LEU A 119 1.07 10.82 -11.14
N LEU A 120 1.89 11.65 -10.48
CA LEU A 120 2.02 13.07 -10.80
C LEU A 120 2.51 13.27 -12.24
N TRP A 121 3.53 12.52 -12.66
CA TRP A 121 4.04 12.60 -14.02
C TRP A 121 3.00 12.18 -15.08
N PHE A 122 2.17 11.18 -14.77
CA PHE A 122 1.02 10.86 -15.61
C PHE A 122 0.09 12.07 -15.73
N ALA A 123 -0.30 12.69 -14.61
CA ALA A 123 -1.23 13.82 -14.62
C ALA A 123 -0.70 15.01 -15.44
N ILE A 124 0.60 15.32 -15.35
CA ILE A 124 1.24 16.40 -16.11
C ILE A 124 1.23 16.10 -17.62
N LYS A 125 1.39 14.84 -18.02
CA LYS A 125 1.42 14.43 -19.44
C LYS A 125 0.06 14.09 -20.05
N ALA A 126 -0.94 13.84 -19.22
CA ALA A 126 -2.29 13.50 -19.64
C ALA A 126 -3.15 14.74 -19.94
N ALA A 127 -2.73 15.92 -19.45
CA ALA A 127 -3.23 17.23 -19.86
C ALA A 127 -2.59 17.68 -21.18
#